data_AF-H5SH97-F1
#
_entry.id   AF-H5SH97-F1
#
_cell.length_a   1.000
_cell.length_b   1.000
_cell.length_c   1.000
_cell.angle_alpha   90.00
_cell.angle_beta   90.00
_cell.angle_gamma   90.00
#
_symmetry.space_group_name_H-M   'P 1'
#
loop_
_entity.id
_entity.type
_entity.pdbx_description
1 polymer ?
#
loop_
_entity_poly.entity_id
_entity_poly.type
_entity_poly.pdbx_seq_one_letter_code
_entity_poly.pdbx_strand_id
1 'polypeptide(L)'
;MAIALELLSVLLVRATVVLALRRLLHIIGLKSIVLEIAWLIPAVLITFIVPWVFRSRAGWGWSEFGLDPQNWLRLVLIGLVGFSLTLPVDLLIFWFNVDRYAEVAKAQGFDLAQFARLPIWQLLIWGCIGLPILTFLGAALPEEFFYRGYIQGLLARSVGPASAFLVSMIQFSFGHYFAVPGGWFFALQTIPGSLLFGFLYLTTGSIIPGITAHLLRNLVGSYLQFAHFTLGAGAFLGLAGVILAVSSGGWFLTRHGISQHLAQGAEAIARIPQESWLAALGFLAVLIGFTLFRHIVGERWWVLAIVALGALALFLLFVRLEEP
;
A
#
# COMPACT_ATOMS: atom_id res chain seq x y z
N MET A 1 -20.99 -7.55 14.27
CA MET A 1 -20.06 -8.06 15.32
C MET A 1 -19.10 -9.16 14.84
N ALA A 2 -19.56 -10.22 14.16
CA ALA A 2 -18.70 -11.36 13.75
C ALA A 2 -17.50 -10.98 12.86
N ILE A 3 -17.69 -10.10 11.86
CA ILE A 3 -16.63 -9.67 10.94
C ILE A 3 -15.56 -8.82 11.65
N ALA A 4 -15.96 -7.96 12.58
CA ALA A 4 -15.02 -7.17 13.37
C ALA A 4 -14.11 -8.08 14.23
N LEU A 5 -14.69 -9.14 14.83
CA LEU A 5 -13.92 -10.14 15.58
C LEU A 5 -13.00 -10.97 14.66
N GLU A 6 -13.45 -11.30 13.45
CA GLU A 6 -12.62 -11.98 12.43
C GLU A 6 -11.40 -11.11 12.05
N LEU A 7 -11.64 -9.85 11.67
CA LEU A 7 -10.59 -8.90 11.32
C LEU A 7 -9.60 -8.71 12.47
N LEU A 8 -10.10 -8.52 13.69
CA LEU A 8 -9.24 -8.41 14.88
C LEU A 8 -8.40 -9.68 15.07
N SER A 9 -9.00 -10.86 14.92
CA SER A 9 -8.30 -12.14 15.06
C SER A 9 -7.20 -12.30 14.00
N VAL A 10 -7.49 -12.01 12.74
CA VAL A 10 -6.50 -12.09 11.65
C VAL A 10 -5.37 -11.10 11.87
N LEU A 11 -5.66 -9.86 12.27
CA LEU A 11 -4.65 -8.85 12.56
C LEU A 11 -3.77 -9.24 13.76
N LEU A 12 -4.38 -9.75 14.83
CA LEU A 12 -3.65 -10.21 16.02
C LEU A 12 -2.76 -11.42 15.72
N VAL A 13 -3.28 -12.43 15.01
CA VAL A 13 -2.49 -13.60 14.60
C VAL A 13 -1.34 -13.16 13.71
N ARG A 14 -1.60 -12.32 12.70
CA ARG A 14 -0.57 -11.79 11.82
C ARG A 14 0.51 -11.03 12.60
N ALA A 15 0.12 -10.08 13.44
CA ALA A 15 1.08 -9.30 14.24
C ALA A 15 1.89 -10.20 15.18
N THR A 16 1.24 -11.15 15.86
CA THR A 16 1.90 -12.06 16.80
C THR A 16 2.92 -12.96 16.10
N VAL A 17 2.54 -13.57 14.97
CA VAL A 17 3.44 -14.46 14.23
C VAL A 17 4.60 -13.66 13.63
N VAL A 18 4.35 -12.48 13.07
CA VAL A 18 5.41 -11.60 12.52
C VAL A 18 6.39 -11.18 13.62
N LEU A 19 5.90 -10.77 14.79
CA LEU A 19 6.76 -10.35 15.91
C LEU A 19 7.54 -11.52 16.52
N ALA A 20 6.88 -12.66 16.72
CA ALA A 20 7.52 -13.86 17.23
C ALA A 20 8.65 -14.33 16.30
N LEU A 21 8.39 -14.30 14.99
CA LEU A 21 9.37 -14.70 14.00
C LEU A 21 10.53 -13.72 13.90
N ARG A 22 10.26 -12.41 13.90
CA ARG A 22 11.32 -11.40 13.95
C ARG A 22 12.22 -11.59 15.17
N ARG A 23 11.63 -11.86 16.34
CA ARG A 23 12.38 -12.14 17.57
C ARG A 23 13.19 -13.43 17.45
N LEU A 24 12.64 -14.49 16.87
CA LEU A 24 13.35 -15.74 16.62
C LEU A 24 14.56 -15.52 15.70
N LEU A 25 14.37 -14.78 14.60
CA LEU A 25 15.44 -14.47 13.66
C LEU A 25 16.56 -13.63 14.30
N HIS A 26 16.23 -12.74 15.24
CA HIS A 26 17.24 -12.04 16.05
C HIS A 26 17.98 -12.97 17.01
N ILE A 27 17.30 -13.92 17.65
CA ILE A 27 17.91 -14.89 18.59
C ILE A 27 18.95 -15.76 17.88
N ILE A 28 18.68 -16.18 16.63
CA ILE A 28 19.60 -17.00 15.84
C ILE A 28 20.77 -16.22 15.24
N GLY A 29 20.91 -14.92 15.56
CA GLY A 29 22.08 -14.12 15.21
C GLY A 29 22.19 -13.73 13.75
N LEU A 30 21.14 -13.95 12.94
CA LEU A 30 21.06 -13.44 11.58
C LEU A 30 21.07 -11.91 11.64
N LYS A 31 22.07 -11.29 11.00
CA LYS A 31 22.18 -9.85 10.77
C LYS A 31 22.21 -9.62 9.26
N SER A 32 22.09 -8.36 8.83
CA SER A 32 22.20 -7.92 7.42
C SER A 32 21.00 -8.27 6.52
N ILE A 33 21.18 -8.09 5.20
CA ILE A 33 20.16 -8.30 4.15
C ILE A 33 19.56 -9.71 4.16
N VAL A 34 20.29 -10.71 4.67
CA VAL A 34 19.79 -12.09 4.81
C VAL A 34 18.69 -12.17 5.87
N LEU A 35 18.79 -11.38 6.95
CA LEU A 35 17.73 -11.25 7.95
C LEU A 35 16.46 -10.63 7.33
N GLU A 36 16.63 -9.59 6.52
CA GLU A 36 15.50 -8.91 5.86
C GLU A 36 14.81 -9.82 4.84
N ILE A 37 15.57 -10.57 4.03
CA ILE A 37 15.00 -11.57 3.10
C ILE A 37 14.32 -12.71 3.88
N ALA A 38 14.97 -13.23 4.92
CA ALA A 38 14.43 -14.29 5.77
C ALA A 38 13.19 -13.85 6.55
N TRP A 39 13.04 -12.55 6.82
CA TRP A 39 11.85 -11.96 7.43
C TRP A 39 10.74 -11.69 6.41
N LEU A 40 11.10 -11.24 5.20
CA LEU A 40 10.15 -10.89 4.16
C LEU A 40 9.34 -12.10 3.70
N ILE A 41 10.01 -13.23 3.42
CA ILE A 41 9.34 -14.47 2.98
C ILE A 41 8.17 -14.86 3.90
N PRO A 42 8.37 -15.03 5.22
CA PRO A 42 7.28 -15.39 6.10
C PRO A 42 6.29 -14.25 6.34
N ALA A 43 6.71 -12.98 6.35
CA ALA A 43 5.76 -11.86 6.44
C ALA A 43 4.78 -11.84 5.26
N VAL A 44 5.29 -12.09 4.04
CA VAL A 44 4.50 -12.26 2.81
C VAL A 44 3.59 -13.47 2.93
N LEU A 45 4.12 -14.62 3.33
CA LEU A 45 3.33 -15.84 3.49
C LEU A 45 2.22 -15.68 4.52
N ILE A 46 2.46 -15.05 5.66
CA ILE A 46 1.44 -14.82 6.70
C ILE A 46 0.35 -13.88 6.17
N THR A 47 0.74 -12.85 5.42
CA THR A 47 -0.16 -11.87 4.81
C THR A 47 -1.09 -12.53 3.76
N PHE A 48 -0.66 -13.65 3.18
CA PHE A 48 -1.44 -14.41 2.20
C PHE A 48 -2.21 -15.59 2.81
N ILE A 49 -1.53 -16.44 3.58
CA ILE A 49 -2.03 -17.71 4.12
C ILE A 49 -3.09 -17.46 5.19
N VAL A 50 -2.90 -16.51 6.11
CA VAL A 50 -3.85 -16.33 7.22
C VAL A 50 -5.23 -15.92 6.70
N PRO A 51 -5.38 -14.87 5.87
CA PRO A 51 -6.67 -14.54 5.26
C PRO A 51 -7.25 -15.68 4.42
N TRP A 52 -6.39 -16.32 3.61
CA TRP A 52 -6.82 -17.42 2.74
C TRP A 52 -7.40 -18.58 3.53
N VAL A 53 -6.73 -19.04 4.60
CA VAL A 53 -7.21 -20.13 5.45
C VAL A 53 -8.52 -19.79 6.16
N PHE A 54 -8.66 -18.57 6.68
CA PHE A 54 -9.88 -18.14 7.35
C PHE A 54 -11.08 -18.15 6.39
N ARG A 55 -10.90 -17.66 5.16
CA ARG A 55 -12.01 -17.53 4.20
C ARG A 55 -12.25 -18.75 3.33
N SER A 56 -11.23 -19.56 3.04
CA SER A 56 -11.43 -20.82 2.32
C SER A 56 -12.33 -21.78 3.12
N ARG A 57 -12.22 -21.78 4.46
CA ARG A 57 -13.14 -22.47 5.36
C ARG A 57 -14.57 -21.93 5.30
N ALA A 58 -14.73 -20.66 4.93
CA ALA A 58 -16.01 -20.00 4.71
C ALA A 58 -16.47 -20.07 3.23
N GLY A 59 -15.84 -20.93 2.41
CA GLY A 59 -16.23 -21.18 1.02
C GLY A 59 -15.73 -20.15 0.00
N TRP A 60 -14.81 -19.25 0.36
CA TRP A 60 -14.23 -18.33 -0.63
C TRP A 60 -13.25 -19.04 -1.56
N GLY A 61 -13.43 -18.84 -2.86
CA GLY A 61 -12.46 -19.15 -3.90
C GLY A 61 -11.58 -17.94 -4.25
N TRP A 62 -10.78 -18.09 -5.31
CA TRP A 62 -9.85 -17.04 -5.78
C TRP A 62 -10.58 -15.81 -6.32
N SER A 63 -11.73 -16.01 -6.97
CA SER A 63 -12.60 -14.95 -7.48
C SER A 63 -13.07 -14.00 -6.37
N GLU A 64 -13.34 -14.52 -5.18
CA GLU A 64 -13.80 -13.74 -4.03
C GLU A 64 -12.70 -12.84 -3.47
N PHE A 65 -11.43 -13.22 -3.65
CA PHE A 65 -10.28 -12.35 -3.39
C PHE A 65 -9.96 -11.39 -4.54
N GLY A 66 -10.78 -11.36 -5.59
CA GLY A 66 -10.56 -10.53 -6.78
C GLY A 66 -9.47 -11.04 -7.73
N LEU A 67 -9.08 -12.32 -7.61
CA LEU A 67 -8.24 -12.98 -8.59
C LEU A 67 -9.13 -13.60 -9.67
N ASP A 68 -9.45 -12.80 -10.68
CA ASP A 68 -10.11 -13.27 -11.89
C ASP A 68 -9.09 -13.28 -13.05
N PRO A 69 -8.64 -14.45 -13.52
CA PRO A 69 -7.75 -14.53 -14.67
C PRO A 69 -8.44 -14.16 -15.98
N GLN A 70 -9.78 -14.11 -16.01
CA GLN A 70 -10.51 -13.70 -17.18
C GLN A 70 -10.27 -12.21 -17.43
N ASN A 71 -9.85 -11.86 -18.65
CA ASN A 71 -9.52 -10.49 -19.05
C ASN A 71 -8.29 -9.88 -18.34
N TRP A 72 -7.34 -10.70 -17.87
CA TRP A 72 -6.13 -10.22 -17.18
C TRP A 72 -5.41 -9.07 -17.90
N LEU A 73 -5.31 -9.13 -19.24
CA LEU A 73 -4.66 -8.07 -20.04
C LEU A 73 -5.38 -6.73 -19.87
N ARG A 74 -6.72 -6.73 -19.91
CA ARG A 74 -7.53 -5.53 -19.69
C ARG A 74 -7.33 -4.99 -18.28
N LEU A 75 -7.27 -5.87 -17.28
CA LEU A 75 -7.05 -5.48 -15.88
C LEU A 75 -5.66 -4.87 -15.66
N VAL A 76 -4.62 -5.42 -16.30
CA VAL A 76 -3.27 -4.84 -16.32
C VAL A 76 -3.28 -3.44 -16.98
N LEU A 77 -3.98 -3.28 -18.11
CA LEU A 77 -4.13 -1.96 -18.76
C LEU A 77 -4.84 -0.93 -17.89
N ILE A 78 -5.87 -1.34 -17.14
CA ILE A 78 -6.54 -0.47 -16.17
C ILE A 78 -5.56 -0.06 -15.05
N GLY A 79 -4.74 -0.98 -14.56
CA GLY A 79 -3.71 -0.69 -13.56
C GLY A 79 -2.62 0.26 -14.06
N LEU A 80 -2.16 0.08 -15.31
CA LEU A 80 -1.22 0.98 -15.98
C LEU A 80 -1.77 2.42 -16.05
N VAL A 81 -3.04 2.56 -16.41
CA VAL A 81 -3.71 3.86 -16.42
C VAL A 81 -3.88 4.45 -15.03
N GLY A 82 -4.29 3.63 -14.06
CA GLY A 82 -4.40 4.08 -12.67
C GLY A 82 -3.08 4.65 -12.16
N PHE A 83 -1.97 3.96 -12.45
CA PHE A 83 -0.63 4.46 -12.16
C PHE A 83 -0.34 5.79 -12.86
N SER A 84 -0.61 5.91 -14.17
CA SER A 84 -0.40 7.17 -14.91
C SER A 84 -1.14 8.36 -14.31
N LEU A 85 -2.33 8.16 -13.74
CA LEU A 85 -3.13 9.22 -13.12
C LEU A 85 -2.53 9.72 -11.79
N THR A 86 -1.88 8.83 -11.04
CA THR A 86 -1.29 9.18 -9.74
C THR A 86 0.17 9.60 -9.83
N LEU A 87 0.86 9.25 -10.91
CA LEU A 87 2.26 9.57 -11.12
C LEU A 87 2.59 11.06 -10.90
N PRO A 88 1.85 12.06 -11.43
CA PRO A 88 2.17 13.46 -11.17
C PRO A 88 2.15 13.82 -9.69
N VAL A 89 1.19 13.28 -8.94
CA VAL A 89 1.09 13.48 -7.48
C VAL A 89 2.26 12.82 -6.77
N ASP A 90 2.59 11.58 -7.16
CA ASP A 90 3.74 10.86 -6.59
C ASP A 90 5.08 11.56 -6.89
N LEU A 91 5.25 12.14 -8.07
CA LEU A 91 6.43 12.92 -8.43
C LEU A 91 6.57 14.18 -7.55
N LEU A 92 5.46 14.88 -7.30
CA LEU A 92 5.45 16.04 -6.40
C LEU A 92 5.77 15.63 -4.97
N ILE A 93 5.13 14.59 -4.45
CA ILE A 93 5.41 14.07 -3.10
C ILE A 93 6.87 13.66 -2.99
N PHE A 94 7.39 12.95 -3.99
CA PHE A 94 8.79 12.55 -4.02
C PHE A 94 9.72 13.77 -3.98
N TRP A 95 9.50 14.74 -4.86
CA TRP A 95 10.32 15.94 -4.98
C TRP A 95 10.42 16.71 -3.66
N PHE A 96 9.28 16.96 -3.00
CA PHE A 96 9.25 17.70 -1.74
C PHE A 96 9.81 16.94 -0.54
N ASN A 97 10.05 15.64 -0.68
CA ASN A 97 10.47 14.79 0.42
C ASN A 97 11.73 13.98 0.10
N VAL A 98 12.48 14.36 -0.93
CA VAL A 98 13.63 13.59 -1.41
C VAL A 98 14.65 13.34 -0.30
N ASP A 99 15.01 14.38 0.47
CA ASP A 99 15.94 14.26 1.59
C ASP A 99 15.44 13.28 2.67
N ARG A 100 14.12 13.27 2.91
CA ARG A 100 13.49 12.38 3.88
C ARG A 100 13.59 10.91 3.47
N TYR A 101 13.50 10.60 2.18
CA TYR A 101 13.76 9.23 1.70
C TYR A 101 15.20 8.81 1.97
N ALA A 102 16.17 9.69 1.74
CA ALA A 102 17.57 9.39 2.03
C ALA A 102 17.78 9.11 3.52
N GLU A 103 17.21 9.94 4.39
CA GLU A 103 17.29 9.74 5.85
C GLU A 103 16.71 8.39 6.27
N VAL A 104 15.54 8.02 5.76
CA VAL A 104 14.90 6.75 6.11
C VAL A 104 15.67 5.56 5.53
N ALA A 105 16.09 5.63 4.26
CA ALA A 105 16.90 4.58 3.65
C ALA A 105 18.18 4.33 4.48
N LYS A 106 18.87 5.41 4.87
CA LYS A 106 20.06 5.32 5.73
C LYS A 106 19.73 4.74 7.11
N ALA A 107 18.61 5.13 7.72
CA ALA A 107 18.16 4.59 9.01
C ALA A 107 17.81 3.09 8.95
N GLN A 108 17.40 2.61 7.78
CA GLN A 108 17.17 1.19 7.50
C GLN A 108 18.46 0.43 7.13
N GLY A 109 19.62 1.10 7.15
CA GLY A 109 20.90 0.51 6.78
C GLY A 109 21.12 0.39 5.27
N PHE A 110 20.25 0.99 4.45
CA PHE A 110 20.43 1.10 3.01
C PHE A 110 21.23 2.37 2.69
N ASP A 111 22.51 2.21 2.45
CA ASP A 111 23.33 3.27 1.87
C ASP A 111 23.23 3.23 0.35
N LEU A 112 22.43 4.13 -0.22
CA LEU A 112 22.19 4.21 -1.66
C LEU A 112 23.49 4.45 -2.45
N ALA A 113 24.53 5.03 -1.83
CA ALA A 113 25.83 5.20 -2.44
C ALA A 113 26.59 3.87 -2.67
N GLN A 114 26.18 2.77 -2.02
CA GLN A 114 26.75 1.45 -2.28
C GLN A 114 26.35 0.93 -3.66
N PHE A 115 25.14 1.24 -4.14
CA PHE A 115 24.69 0.84 -5.48
C PHE A 115 25.51 1.53 -6.57
N ALA A 116 25.92 2.78 -6.36
CA ALA A 116 26.78 3.52 -7.27
C ALA A 116 28.15 2.83 -7.54
N ARG A 117 28.57 1.93 -6.65
CA ARG A 117 29.85 1.20 -6.74
C ARG A 117 29.72 -0.16 -7.42
N LEU A 118 28.49 -0.61 -7.72
CA LEU A 118 28.28 -1.89 -8.39
C LEU A 118 28.61 -1.78 -9.88
N PRO A 119 29.22 -2.81 -10.49
CA PRO A 119 29.43 -2.82 -11.92
C PRO A 119 28.09 -2.81 -12.67
N ILE A 120 28.04 -2.20 -13.85
CA ILE A 120 26.80 -1.94 -14.60
C ILE A 120 25.95 -3.19 -14.82
N TRP A 121 26.56 -4.35 -15.04
CA TRP A 121 25.81 -5.61 -15.22
C TRP A 121 25.05 -6.03 -13.95
N GLN A 122 25.61 -5.77 -12.76
CA GLN A 122 24.90 -6.00 -11.49
C GLN A 122 23.75 -5.02 -11.33
N LEU A 123 23.96 -3.76 -11.68
CA LEU A 123 22.88 -2.76 -11.68
C LEU A 123 21.75 -3.14 -12.63
N LEU A 124 22.06 -3.67 -13.81
CA LEU A 124 21.06 -4.15 -14.77
C LEU A 124 20.30 -5.38 -14.24
N ILE A 125 21.00 -6.37 -13.67
CA ILE A 125 20.33 -7.55 -13.08
C ILE A 125 19.45 -7.12 -11.91
N TRP A 126 19.98 -6.31 -11.00
CA TRP A 126 19.20 -5.83 -9.85
C TRP A 126 18.03 -4.94 -10.28
N GLY A 127 18.24 -3.99 -11.18
CA GLY A 127 17.21 -3.09 -11.66
C GLY A 127 16.13 -3.80 -12.47
N CYS A 128 16.50 -4.66 -13.43
CA CYS A 128 15.54 -5.25 -14.36
C CYS A 128 14.90 -6.55 -13.85
N ILE A 129 15.51 -7.26 -12.90
CA ILE A 129 15.03 -8.56 -12.43
C ILE A 129 14.81 -8.55 -10.92
N GLY A 130 15.86 -8.25 -10.15
CA GLY A 130 15.83 -8.38 -8.69
C GLY A 130 14.77 -7.48 -8.04
N LEU A 131 14.78 -6.20 -8.38
CA LEU A 131 13.87 -5.19 -7.84
C LEU A 131 12.41 -5.43 -8.26
N PRO A 132 12.07 -5.75 -9.53
CA PRO A 132 10.72 -6.17 -9.91
C PRO A 132 10.22 -7.39 -9.15
N ILE A 133 11.03 -8.45 -9.01
CA ILE A 133 10.64 -9.65 -8.26
C ILE A 133 10.40 -9.32 -6.80
N LEU A 134 11.34 -8.59 -6.17
CA LEU A 134 11.24 -8.19 -4.78
C LEU A 134 10.00 -7.32 -4.54
N THR A 135 9.73 -6.36 -5.42
CA THR A 135 8.60 -5.46 -5.30
C THR A 135 7.27 -6.19 -5.52
N PHE A 136 7.23 -7.09 -6.49
CA PHE A 136 6.02 -7.86 -6.80
C PHE A 136 5.69 -8.85 -5.70
N LEU A 137 6.62 -9.74 -5.33
CA LEU A 137 6.40 -10.80 -4.35
C LEU A 137 6.47 -10.28 -2.90
N GLY A 138 7.27 -9.25 -2.65
CA GLY A 138 7.48 -8.69 -1.32
C GLY A 138 6.43 -7.69 -0.88
N ALA A 139 5.81 -6.96 -1.82
CA ALA A 139 4.88 -5.89 -1.50
C ALA A 139 3.59 -5.97 -2.32
N ALA A 140 3.65 -5.76 -3.64
CA ALA A 140 2.45 -5.52 -4.44
C ALA A 140 1.45 -6.69 -4.39
N LEU A 141 1.89 -7.93 -4.62
CA LEU A 141 1.00 -9.09 -4.57
C LEU A 141 0.40 -9.34 -3.17
N PRO A 142 1.21 -9.51 -2.10
CA PRO A 142 0.67 -9.82 -0.78
C PRO A 142 -0.17 -8.69 -0.19
N GLU A 143 0.23 -7.43 -0.37
CA GLU A 143 -0.51 -6.30 0.17
C GLU A 143 -1.84 -6.11 -0.54
N GLU A 144 -1.89 -6.19 -1.88
CA GLU A 144 -3.16 -6.07 -2.60
C GLU A 144 -4.09 -7.25 -2.30
N PHE A 145 -3.56 -8.46 -2.17
CA PHE A 145 -4.34 -9.61 -1.71
C PHE A 145 -4.95 -9.37 -0.33
N PHE A 146 -4.17 -8.86 0.63
CA PHE A 146 -4.62 -8.64 2.00
C PHE A 146 -5.58 -7.45 2.14
N TYR A 147 -5.21 -6.29 1.61
CA TYR A 147 -6.00 -5.07 1.82
C TYR A 147 -7.21 -5.00 0.88
N ARG A 148 -7.08 -5.42 -0.37
CA ARG A 148 -8.17 -5.30 -1.37
C ARG A 148 -8.96 -6.60 -1.44
N GLY A 149 -8.27 -7.70 -1.70
CA GLY A 149 -8.89 -9.02 -1.82
C GLY A 149 -9.58 -9.46 -0.54
N TYR A 150 -8.90 -9.32 0.61
CA TYR A 150 -9.44 -9.73 1.90
C TYR A 150 -10.20 -8.61 2.63
N ILE A 151 -9.53 -7.56 3.11
CA ILE A 151 -10.18 -6.54 3.98
C ILE A 151 -11.30 -5.79 3.25
N GLN A 152 -11.01 -5.17 2.11
CA GLN A 152 -12.00 -4.41 1.35
C GLN A 152 -13.10 -5.33 0.82
N GLY A 153 -12.75 -6.49 0.24
CA GLY A 153 -13.73 -7.46 -0.24
C GLY A 153 -14.65 -8.01 0.85
N LEU A 154 -14.11 -8.28 2.05
CA LEU A 154 -14.88 -8.78 3.19
C LEU A 154 -15.81 -7.69 3.73
N LEU A 155 -15.27 -6.50 3.97
CA LEU A 155 -16.04 -5.38 4.49
C LEU A 155 -17.13 -4.95 3.52
N ALA A 156 -16.88 -5.01 2.21
CA ALA A 156 -17.84 -4.61 1.19
C ALA A 156 -19.14 -5.41 1.25
N ARG A 157 -19.08 -6.67 1.69
CA ARG A 157 -20.25 -7.54 1.89
C ARG A 157 -21.03 -7.24 3.17
N SER A 158 -20.47 -6.45 4.07
CA SER A 158 -21.00 -6.25 5.42
C SER A 158 -21.44 -4.83 5.73
N VAL A 159 -20.64 -3.86 5.27
CA VAL A 159 -20.83 -2.42 5.49
C VAL A 159 -20.81 -1.65 4.15
N GLY A 160 -21.09 -2.37 3.06
CA GLY A 160 -21.07 -1.79 1.72
C GLY A 160 -19.67 -1.47 1.16
N PRO A 161 -19.57 -1.36 -0.18
CA PRO A 161 -18.30 -1.23 -0.89
C PRO A 161 -17.60 0.12 -0.65
N ALA A 162 -18.41 1.16 -0.43
CA ALA A 162 -18.04 2.52 -0.06
C ALA A 162 -17.21 2.59 1.23
N SER A 163 -17.78 2.11 2.33
CA SER A 163 -17.16 2.15 3.66
C SER A 163 -15.97 1.19 3.73
N ALA A 164 -16.06 0.04 3.05
CA ALA A 164 -14.96 -0.89 2.90
C ALA A 164 -13.72 -0.28 2.22
N PHE A 165 -13.94 0.52 1.17
CA PHE A 165 -12.87 1.25 0.48
C PHE A 165 -12.14 2.20 1.44
N LEU A 166 -12.88 3.00 2.22
CA LEU A 166 -12.31 3.96 3.17
C LEU A 166 -11.54 3.26 4.30
N VAL A 167 -12.11 2.20 4.88
CA VAL A 167 -11.45 1.44 5.95
C VAL A 167 -10.17 0.76 5.46
N SER A 168 -10.21 0.16 4.26
CA SER A 168 -9.03 -0.49 3.68
C SER A 168 -7.92 0.53 3.38
N MET A 169 -8.29 1.69 2.83
CA MET A 169 -7.36 2.80 2.60
C MET A 169 -6.68 3.24 3.90
N ILE A 170 -7.47 3.46 4.95
CA ILE A 170 -6.99 3.82 6.28
C ILE A 170 -6.03 2.76 6.83
N GLN A 171 -6.41 1.49 6.79
CA GLN A 171 -5.55 0.42 7.30
C GLN A 171 -4.25 0.29 6.52
N PHE A 172 -4.29 0.43 5.19
CA PHE A 172 -3.10 0.36 4.35
C PHE A 172 -2.09 1.45 4.73
N SER A 173 -2.55 2.71 4.76
CA SER A 173 -1.69 3.85 5.10
C SER A 173 -1.19 3.78 6.53
N PHE A 174 -2.07 3.43 7.48
CA PHE A 174 -1.67 3.33 8.88
C PHE A 174 -0.75 2.14 9.15
N GLY A 175 -0.87 1.04 8.40
CA GLY A 175 0.04 -0.09 8.49
C GLY A 175 1.50 0.31 8.24
N HIS A 176 1.73 1.24 7.32
CA HIS A 176 3.06 1.78 7.01
C HIS A 176 3.66 2.60 8.15
N TYR A 177 2.83 3.15 9.04
CA TYR A 177 3.29 3.84 10.24
C TYR A 177 4.12 2.94 11.16
N PHE A 178 3.68 1.69 11.32
CA PHE A 178 4.32 0.72 12.22
C PHE A 178 5.35 -0.15 11.51
N ALA A 179 5.24 -0.30 10.20
CA ALA A 179 6.11 -1.17 9.42
C ALA A 179 7.49 -0.56 9.13
N VAL A 180 7.59 0.77 9.06
CA VAL A 180 8.78 1.45 8.54
C VAL A 180 9.36 2.45 9.56
N PRO A 181 10.69 2.48 9.81
CA PRO A 181 11.34 3.58 10.52
C PRO A 181 11.00 4.93 9.87
N GLY A 182 10.59 5.93 10.67
CA GLY A 182 10.04 7.18 10.13
C GLY A 182 8.59 7.09 9.65
N GLY A 183 7.85 6.05 10.07
CA GLY A 183 6.56 5.64 9.51
C GLY A 183 5.45 6.67 9.42
N TRP A 184 5.50 7.81 10.13
CA TRP A 184 4.53 8.88 9.91
C TRP A 184 4.60 9.43 8.47
N PHE A 185 5.80 9.55 7.93
CA PHE A 185 6.05 10.05 6.58
C PHE A 185 5.47 9.09 5.55
N PHE A 186 5.78 7.80 5.69
CA PHE A 186 5.26 6.74 4.82
C PHE A 186 3.74 6.58 4.93
N ALA A 187 3.17 6.74 6.13
CA ALA A 187 1.73 6.68 6.32
C ALA A 187 1.00 7.77 5.51
N LEU A 188 1.54 8.99 5.48
CA LEU A 188 0.97 10.07 4.68
C LEU A 188 1.23 9.90 3.17
N GLN A 189 2.46 9.53 2.80
CA GLN A 189 2.83 9.32 1.40
C GLN A 189 2.02 8.20 0.73
N THR A 190 1.63 7.17 1.47
CA THR A 190 0.90 6.03 0.90
C THR A 190 -0.57 6.34 0.63
N ILE A 191 -1.10 7.46 1.12
CA ILE A 191 -2.51 7.83 0.96
C ILE A 191 -2.94 7.86 -0.52
N PRO A 192 -2.26 8.57 -1.44
CA PRO A 192 -2.67 8.61 -2.85
C PRO A 192 -2.66 7.23 -3.52
N GLY A 193 -1.63 6.42 -3.26
CA GLY A 193 -1.55 5.05 -3.75
C GLY A 193 -2.68 4.19 -3.19
N SER A 194 -2.94 4.29 -1.89
CA SER A 194 -3.97 3.48 -1.23
C SER A 194 -5.39 3.80 -1.72
N LEU A 195 -5.68 5.08 -1.98
CA LEU A 195 -6.92 5.56 -2.61
C LEU A 195 -7.03 5.01 -4.03
N LEU A 196 -5.97 5.08 -4.82
CA LEU A 196 -5.98 4.53 -6.17
C LEU A 196 -6.25 3.03 -6.17
N PHE A 197 -5.49 2.25 -5.40
CA PHE A 197 -5.60 0.79 -5.44
C PHE A 197 -6.98 0.33 -4.94
N GLY A 198 -7.49 0.97 -3.88
CA GLY A 198 -8.84 0.70 -3.39
C GLY A 198 -9.92 1.09 -4.40
N PHE A 199 -9.75 2.19 -5.13
CA PHE A 199 -10.66 2.62 -6.20
C PHE A 199 -10.64 1.66 -7.39
N LEU A 200 -9.47 1.18 -7.77
CA LEU A 200 -9.31 0.18 -8.82
C LEU A 200 -10.00 -1.14 -8.46
N TYR A 201 -9.90 -1.57 -7.20
CA TYR A 201 -10.63 -2.74 -6.72
C TYR A 201 -12.14 -2.49 -6.66
N LEU A 202 -12.56 -1.31 -6.19
CA LEU A 202 -13.97 -0.91 -6.12
C LEU A 202 -14.66 -0.96 -7.49
N THR A 203 -13.95 -0.57 -8.55
CA THR A 203 -14.49 -0.48 -9.92
C THR A 203 -14.45 -1.80 -10.67
N THR A 204 -13.42 -2.62 -10.43
CA THR A 204 -13.19 -3.83 -11.22
C THR A 204 -13.55 -5.12 -10.47
N GLY A 205 -13.68 -5.08 -9.15
CA GLY A 205 -13.75 -6.25 -8.29
C GLY A 205 -12.47 -7.10 -8.30
N SER A 206 -11.40 -6.65 -8.97
CA SER A 206 -10.16 -7.40 -9.14
C SER A 206 -8.98 -6.71 -8.46
N ILE A 207 -8.07 -7.51 -7.91
CA ILE A 207 -6.81 -7.00 -7.35
C ILE A 207 -5.73 -6.80 -8.41
N ILE A 208 -5.89 -7.35 -9.63
CA ILE A 208 -4.87 -7.27 -10.70
C ILE A 208 -4.51 -5.83 -11.08
N PRO A 209 -5.49 -4.91 -11.27
CA PRO A 209 -5.15 -3.51 -11.55
C PRO A 209 -4.40 -2.85 -10.40
N GLY A 210 -4.79 -3.14 -9.14
CA GLY A 210 -4.11 -2.68 -7.93
C GLY A 210 -2.66 -3.18 -7.88
N ILE A 211 -2.44 -4.47 -8.11
CA ILE A 211 -1.10 -5.10 -8.14
C ILE A 211 -0.22 -4.42 -9.19
N THR A 212 -0.77 -4.18 -10.38
CA THR A 212 -0.04 -3.54 -11.48
C THR A 212 0.35 -2.11 -11.11
N ALA A 213 -0.61 -1.31 -10.65
CA ALA A 213 -0.36 0.08 -10.27
C ALA A 213 0.63 0.18 -9.09
N HIS A 214 0.49 -0.69 -8.10
CA HIS A 214 1.34 -0.75 -6.92
C HIS A 214 2.77 -1.15 -7.29
N LEU A 215 2.95 -2.22 -8.08
CA LEU A 215 4.26 -2.63 -8.58
C LEU A 215 4.96 -1.48 -9.31
N LEU A 216 4.27 -0.83 -10.25
CA LEU A 216 4.83 0.28 -11.02
C LEU A 216 5.20 1.47 -10.14
N ARG A 217 4.35 1.82 -9.18
CA ARG A 217 4.61 2.90 -8.23
C ARG A 217 5.88 2.66 -7.43
N ASN A 218 6.04 1.45 -6.89
CA ASN A 218 7.22 1.09 -6.10
C ASN A 218 8.49 1.03 -6.98
N LEU A 219 8.39 0.49 -8.20
CA LEU A 219 9.49 0.45 -9.16
C LEU A 219 9.95 1.84 -9.56
N VAL A 220 9.02 2.69 -10.01
CA VAL A 220 9.32 4.06 -10.42
C VAL A 220 9.88 4.86 -9.26
N GLY A 221 9.27 4.75 -8.07
CA GLY A 221 9.81 5.39 -6.87
C GLY A 221 11.24 4.95 -6.54
N SER A 222 11.56 3.67 -6.71
CA SER A 222 12.91 3.14 -6.49
C SER A 222 13.91 3.61 -7.55
N TYR A 223 13.52 3.62 -8.83
CA TYR A 223 14.37 4.11 -9.92
C TYR A 223 14.63 5.62 -9.82
N LEU A 224 13.63 6.40 -9.41
CA LEU A 224 13.78 7.84 -9.19
C LEU A 224 14.72 8.14 -8.01
N GLN A 225 14.60 7.38 -6.91
CA GLN A 225 15.57 7.45 -5.80
C GLN A 225 16.98 7.13 -6.30
N PHE A 226 17.15 6.02 -7.02
CA PHE A 226 18.45 5.65 -7.58
C PHE A 226 19.02 6.75 -8.48
N ALA A 227 18.23 7.27 -9.42
CA ALA A 227 18.65 8.35 -10.31
C ALA A 227 19.05 9.61 -9.55
N HIS A 228 18.25 10.04 -8.57
CA HIS A 228 18.55 11.22 -7.77
C HIS A 228 19.84 11.07 -6.95
N PHE A 229 19.96 9.98 -6.17
CA PHE A 229 21.07 9.81 -5.23
C PHE A 229 22.37 9.33 -5.87
N THR A 230 22.30 8.68 -7.04
CA THR A 230 23.49 8.15 -7.74
C THR A 230 23.95 9.06 -8.87
N LEU A 231 23.01 9.60 -9.65
CA LEU A 231 23.30 10.34 -10.89
C LEU A 231 22.97 11.84 -10.76
N GLY A 232 22.39 12.28 -9.65
CA GLY A 232 22.08 13.67 -9.35
C GLY A 232 20.70 14.14 -9.84
N ALA A 233 20.35 15.38 -9.46
CA ALA A 233 19.04 15.96 -9.72
C ALA A 233 18.69 16.07 -11.23
N GLY A 234 19.68 16.31 -12.10
CA GLY A 234 19.45 16.37 -13.55
C GLY A 234 18.99 15.03 -14.13
N ALA A 235 19.61 13.92 -13.71
CA ALA A 235 19.21 12.58 -14.11
C ALA A 235 17.82 12.21 -13.59
N PHE A 236 17.51 12.61 -12.35
CA PHE A 236 16.15 12.49 -11.80
C PHE A 236 15.12 13.22 -12.67
N LEU A 237 15.33 14.50 -13.00
CA LEU A 237 14.38 15.28 -13.80
C LEU A 237 14.21 14.69 -15.20
N GLY A 238 15.31 14.24 -15.83
CA GLY A 238 15.27 13.56 -17.12
C GLY A 238 14.44 12.27 -17.07
N LEU A 239 14.70 11.40 -16.07
CA LEU A 239 13.95 10.16 -15.90
C LEU A 239 12.48 10.41 -15.58
N ALA A 240 12.17 11.34 -14.66
CA ALA A 240 10.82 11.73 -14.32
C ALA A 240 10.05 12.27 -15.53
N GLY A 241 10.70 13.10 -16.36
CA GLY A 241 10.13 13.61 -17.60
C GLY A 241 9.82 12.52 -18.61
N VAL A 242 10.72 11.56 -18.81
CA VAL A 242 10.50 10.40 -19.70
C VAL A 242 9.33 9.54 -19.19
N ILE A 243 9.32 9.20 -17.90
CA ILE A 243 8.25 8.38 -17.32
C ILE A 243 6.90 9.10 -17.42
N LEU A 244 6.86 10.41 -17.17
CA LEU A 244 5.65 11.21 -17.30
C LEU A 244 5.16 11.26 -18.75
N ALA A 245 6.06 11.43 -19.73
CA ALA A 245 5.72 11.43 -21.15
C ALA A 245 5.14 10.07 -21.60
N VAL A 246 5.79 8.97 -21.23
CA VAL A 246 5.33 7.60 -21.54
C VAL A 246 3.98 7.33 -20.89
N SER A 247 3.81 7.71 -19.62
CA SER A 247 2.58 7.51 -18.86
C SER A 247 1.41 8.32 -19.44
N SER A 248 1.68 9.57 -19.85
CA SER A 248 0.71 10.45 -20.49
C SER A 248 0.31 9.95 -21.88
N GLY A 249 1.27 9.44 -22.66
CA GLY A 249 1.00 8.80 -23.96
C GLY A 249 0.15 7.55 -23.81
N GLY A 250 0.48 6.67 -22.85
CA GLY A 250 -0.30 5.47 -22.54
C GLY A 250 -1.73 5.79 -22.12
N TRP A 251 -1.91 6.80 -21.26
CA TRP A 251 -3.23 7.32 -20.91
C TRP A 251 -4.00 7.80 -22.15
N PHE A 252 -3.41 8.64 -22.99
CA PHE A 252 -4.05 9.17 -24.19
C PHE A 252 -4.58 8.05 -25.10
N LEU A 253 -3.80 6.98 -25.28
CA LEU A 253 -4.14 5.85 -26.14
C LEU A 253 -5.25 4.96 -25.56
N THR A 254 -5.36 4.89 -24.24
CA THR A 254 -6.25 3.93 -23.55
C THR A 254 -7.48 4.56 -22.91
N ARG A 255 -7.54 5.90 -22.81
CA ARG A 255 -8.59 6.65 -22.07
C ARG A 255 -10.02 6.27 -22.45
N HIS A 256 -10.28 5.95 -23.72
CA HIS A 256 -11.64 5.63 -24.19
C HIS A 256 -12.14 4.28 -23.66
N GLY A 257 -11.24 3.32 -23.43
CA GLY A 257 -11.60 2.01 -22.89
C GLY A 257 -11.75 1.97 -21.37
N ILE A 258 -11.29 3.03 -20.68
CA ILE A 258 -11.17 3.07 -19.21
C ILE A 258 -12.06 4.16 -18.60
N SER A 259 -12.53 5.12 -19.38
CA SER A 259 -13.47 6.17 -18.94
C SER A 259 -14.74 5.61 -18.27
N GLN A 260 -15.26 4.47 -18.75
CA GLN A 260 -16.41 3.79 -18.15
C GLN A 260 -16.12 3.33 -16.70
N HIS A 261 -14.94 2.75 -16.45
CA HIS A 261 -14.53 2.33 -15.11
C HIS A 261 -14.34 3.53 -14.18
N LEU A 262 -13.78 4.62 -14.70
CA LEU A 262 -13.64 5.86 -13.92
C LEU A 262 -15.00 6.45 -13.55
N ALA A 263 -15.96 6.45 -14.50
CA ALA A 263 -17.32 6.92 -14.25
C ALA A 263 -18.04 6.05 -13.21
N GLN A 264 -17.98 4.72 -13.34
CA GLN A 264 -18.55 3.79 -12.37
C GLN A 264 -17.96 3.99 -10.97
N GLY A 265 -16.66 4.20 -10.88
CA GLY A 265 -16.00 4.48 -9.62
C GLY A 265 -16.43 5.81 -9.03
N ALA A 266 -16.52 6.85 -9.85
CA ALA A 266 -17.01 8.16 -9.41
C ALA A 266 -18.45 8.10 -8.90
N GLU A 267 -19.33 7.35 -9.58
CA GLU A 267 -20.70 7.11 -9.11
C GLU A 267 -20.75 6.32 -7.81
N ALA A 268 -19.92 5.27 -7.66
CA ALA A 268 -19.83 4.50 -6.43
C ALA A 268 -19.35 5.38 -5.26
N ILE A 269 -18.36 6.26 -5.52
CA ILE A 269 -17.86 7.24 -4.56
C ILE A 269 -18.94 8.29 -4.21
N ALA A 270 -19.71 8.75 -5.19
CA ALA A 270 -20.78 9.74 -4.98
C ALA A 270 -21.93 9.18 -4.13
N ARG A 271 -22.10 7.86 -4.09
CA ARG A 271 -23.10 7.17 -3.26
C ARG A 271 -22.59 6.86 -1.85
N ILE A 272 -21.34 7.19 -1.51
CA ILE A 272 -20.82 7.05 -0.14
C ILE A 272 -21.65 7.97 0.77
N PRO A 273 -22.28 7.46 1.85
CA PRO A 273 -23.00 8.28 2.81
C PRO A 273 -22.11 9.40 3.36
N GLN A 274 -22.70 10.57 3.61
CA GLN A 274 -21.95 11.73 4.10
C GLN A 274 -21.26 11.41 5.44
N GLU A 275 -21.89 10.59 6.27
CA GLU A 275 -21.37 10.13 7.55
C GLU A 275 -20.09 9.32 7.39
N SER A 276 -20.01 8.46 6.37
CA SER A 276 -18.83 7.67 6.05
C SER A 276 -17.66 8.56 5.62
N TRP A 277 -17.94 9.62 4.85
CA TRP A 277 -16.95 10.64 4.51
C TRP A 277 -16.47 11.44 5.72
N LEU A 278 -17.39 11.88 6.57
CA LEU A 278 -17.05 12.61 7.79
C LEU A 278 -16.19 11.77 8.73
N ALA A 279 -16.48 10.48 8.85
CA ALA A 279 -15.69 9.58 9.66
C ALA A 279 -14.31 9.28 9.05
N ALA A 280 -14.20 9.15 7.72
CA ALA A 280 -12.89 9.04 7.06
C ALA A 280 -12.06 10.32 7.18
N LEU A 281 -12.67 11.49 7.04
CA LEU A 281 -12.02 12.79 7.27
C LEU A 281 -11.64 12.96 8.74
N GLY A 282 -12.48 12.54 9.68
CA GLY A 282 -12.18 12.52 11.11
C GLY A 282 -11.00 11.61 11.42
N PHE A 283 -10.93 10.43 10.80
CA PHE A 283 -9.79 9.54 10.91
C PHE A 283 -8.52 10.17 10.34
N LEU A 284 -8.60 10.77 9.16
CA LEU A 284 -7.48 11.47 8.53
C LEU A 284 -7.00 12.64 9.40
N ALA A 285 -7.93 13.40 10.00
CA ALA A 285 -7.61 14.46 10.93
C ALA A 285 -6.95 13.92 12.21
N VAL A 286 -7.38 12.78 12.73
CA VAL A 286 -6.70 12.09 13.85
C VAL A 286 -5.31 11.63 13.44
N LEU A 287 -5.13 11.10 12.23
CA LEU A 287 -3.84 10.66 11.71
C LEU A 287 -2.86 11.83 11.56
N ILE A 288 -3.32 12.93 10.94
CA ILE A 288 -2.54 14.16 10.77
C ILE A 288 -2.24 14.77 12.14
N GLY A 289 -3.27 14.90 12.99
CA GLY A 289 -3.15 15.41 14.35
C GLY A 289 -2.18 14.59 15.19
N PHE A 290 -2.22 13.27 15.10
CA PHE A 290 -1.27 12.35 15.74
C PHE A 290 0.15 12.53 15.22
N THR A 291 0.30 12.68 13.90
CA THR A 291 1.60 12.89 13.26
C THR A 291 2.23 14.19 13.73
N LEU A 292 1.45 15.28 13.72
CA LEU A 292 1.84 16.60 14.22
C LEU A 292 2.13 16.56 15.74
N PHE A 293 1.27 15.90 16.51
CA PHE A 293 1.41 15.79 17.96
C PHE A 293 2.63 14.96 18.37
N ARG A 294 2.94 13.86 17.68
CA ARG A 294 4.19 13.10 17.88
C ARG A 294 5.41 13.95 17.59
N HIS A 295 5.37 14.79 16.56
CA HIS A 295 6.48 15.70 16.26
C HIS A 295 6.73 16.69 17.41
N ILE A 296 5.67 17.12 18.09
CA ILE A 296 5.74 18.05 19.22
C ILE A 296 6.10 17.34 20.55
N VAL A 297 5.59 16.13 20.79
CA VAL A 297 5.59 15.48 22.13
C VAL A 297 6.54 14.27 22.21
N GLY A 298 7.08 13.81 21.09
CA GLY A 298 8.04 12.70 21.02
C GLY A 298 7.39 11.30 21.04
N GLU A 299 8.22 10.26 21.11
CA GLU A 299 7.81 8.85 21.04
C GLU A 299 7.35 8.29 22.38
N ARG A 300 6.18 8.73 22.88
CA ARG A 300 5.59 8.14 24.07
C ARG A 300 4.53 7.09 23.72
N TRP A 301 4.67 5.89 24.27
CA TRP A 301 3.83 4.72 23.98
C TRP A 301 2.32 4.95 24.25
N TRP A 302 1.97 5.83 25.19
CA TRP A 302 0.57 6.14 25.50
C TRP A 302 -0.12 6.97 24.42
N VAL A 303 0.63 7.71 23.58
CA VAL A 303 0.06 8.41 22.42
C VAL A 303 -0.45 7.41 21.39
N LEU A 304 0.29 6.29 21.19
CA LEU A 304 -0.14 5.18 20.32
C LEU A 304 -1.42 4.52 20.85
N ALA A 305 -1.55 4.38 22.17
CA ALA A 305 -2.75 3.81 22.78
C ALA A 305 -3.98 4.72 22.59
N ILE A 306 -3.83 6.04 22.78
CA ILE A 306 -4.93 7.00 22.57
C ILE A 306 -5.39 7.00 21.11
N VAL A 307 -4.46 6.94 20.15
CA VAL A 307 -4.81 6.92 18.73
C VAL A 307 -5.40 5.60 18.30
N ALA A 308 -4.90 4.47 18.79
CA ALA A 308 -5.52 3.17 18.56
C ALA A 308 -6.94 3.13 19.12
N LEU A 309 -7.17 3.73 20.30
CA LEU A 309 -8.49 3.84 20.91
C LEU A 309 -9.41 4.81 20.14
N GLY A 310 -8.88 5.93 19.63
CA GLY A 310 -9.63 6.88 18.80
C GLY A 310 -9.99 6.30 17.43
N ALA A 311 -9.05 5.62 16.78
CA ALA A 311 -9.24 4.86 15.56
C ALA A 311 -10.29 3.75 15.73
N LEU A 312 -10.19 3.00 16.84
CA LEU A 312 -11.15 1.95 17.19
C LEU A 312 -12.53 2.54 17.49
N ALA A 313 -12.61 3.65 18.22
CA ALA A 313 -13.87 4.33 18.51
C ALA A 313 -14.54 4.86 17.24
N LEU A 314 -13.77 5.49 16.35
CA LEU A 314 -14.26 5.94 15.04
C LEU A 314 -14.71 4.76 14.16
N PHE A 315 -13.96 3.65 14.18
CA PHE A 315 -14.34 2.41 13.49
C PHE A 315 -15.63 1.81 14.05
N LEU A 316 -15.80 1.77 15.37
CA LEU A 316 -17.00 1.27 16.03
C LEU A 316 -18.21 2.18 15.79
N LEU A 317 -17.99 3.49 15.71
CA LEU A 317 -19.01 4.46 15.26
C LEU A 317 -19.42 4.19 13.81
N PHE A 318 -18.45 3.94 12.92
CA PHE A 318 -18.68 3.58 11.52
C PHE A 318 -19.55 2.34 11.38
N VAL A 319 -19.28 1.30 12.17
CA VAL A 319 -20.02 0.02 12.13
C VAL A 319 -21.45 0.18 12.66
N ARG A 320 -21.71 1.14 13.55
CA ARG A 320 -23.07 1.37 14.10
C ARG A 320 -23.97 2.20 13.21
N LEU A 321 -23.42 3.03 12.32
CA LEU A 321 -24.21 3.94 11.47
C LEU A 321 -24.88 3.24 10.27
N GLU A 322 -24.57 1.97 10.02
CA GLU A 322 -25.13 1.19 8.91
C GLU A 322 -26.04 0.04 9.36
N GLU A 323 -26.32 -0.09 10.66
CA GLU A 323 -27.45 -0.94 11.09
C GLU A 323 -28.76 -0.18 10.79
N PRO A 324 -29.70 -0.77 10.02
CA PRO A 324 -30.95 -0.12 9.61
C PRO A 324 -31.91 0.16 10.78
#